data_AF-V9W1A1-F1
#
_entry.id   AF-V9W1A1-F1
#
_cell.length_a   1.000
_cell.length_b   1.000
_cell.length_c   1.000
_cell.angle_alpha   90.00
_cell.angle_beta   90.00
_cell.angle_gamma   90.00
#
_symmetry.space_group_name_H-M   'P 1'
#
loop_
_entity.id
_entity.type
_entity.pdbx_description
1 polymer ?
#
loop_
_entity_poly.entity_id
_entity_poly.type
_entity_poly.pdbx_seq_one_letter_code
_entity_poly.pdbx_strand_id
1 'polypeptide(L)'
;MSKSFELQLAEIADRVLDDAKFIATEATQDLMEAAQTPQIGVSRGGDGFEEGKIPVDEGDLINSLVSSLNGARVGGEDQASYGVAIAGFELGDVLEFGWTQEYAPAIEYGWTTGSGKQVPGRHFVGANVARWQEFIDAAVAKVCK
;
A
#
# COMPACT_ATOMS: atom_id res chain seq x y z
N MET A 1 -38.42 -19.83 -13.79
CA MET A 1 -37.75 -21.14 -13.66
C MET A 1 -36.61 -20.97 -12.67
N SER A 2 -36.51 -21.80 -11.64
CA SER A 2 -35.37 -21.80 -10.73
C SER A 2 -34.13 -22.31 -11.47
N LYS A 3 -32.95 -21.76 -11.17
CA LYS A 3 -31.67 -22.26 -11.68
C LYS A 3 -31.46 -23.72 -11.24
N SER A 4 -30.74 -24.51 -12.05
CA SER A 4 -30.34 -25.86 -11.62
C SER A 4 -29.35 -25.75 -10.44
N PHE A 5 -29.20 -26.83 -9.68
CA PHE A 5 -28.27 -26.87 -8.56
C PHE A 5 -26.81 -26.63 -9.00
N GLU A 6 -26.43 -27.17 -10.16
CA GLU A 6 -25.09 -27.01 -10.73
C GLU A 6 -24.80 -25.54 -11.06
N LEU A 7 -25.78 -24.84 -11.64
CA LEU A 7 -25.63 -23.41 -11.94
C LEU A 7 -25.53 -22.57 -10.67
N GLN A 8 -26.31 -22.91 -9.62
CA GLN A 8 -26.20 -22.24 -8.33
C GLN A 8 -24.82 -22.45 -7.69
N LEU A 9 -24.26 -23.66 -7.78
CA LEU A 9 -22.93 -23.95 -7.25
C LEU A 9 -21.83 -23.21 -8.00
N ALA A 10 -21.92 -23.13 -9.34
CA ALA A 10 -20.99 -22.35 -10.16
C ALA A 10 -21.01 -20.86 -9.79
N GLU A 11 -22.21 -20.28 -9.66
CA GLU A 11 -22.36 -18.85 -9.30
C GLU A 11 -21.83 -18.53 -7.90
N ILE A 12 -21.95 -19.46 -6.96
CA ILE A 12 -21.36 -19.30 -5.62
C ILE A 12 -19.83 -19.32 -5.72
N ALA A 13 -19.25 -20.24 -6.50
CA ALA A 13 -17.81 -20.32 -6.66
C ALA A 13 -17.26 -19.05 -7.32
N ASP A 14 -17.89 -18.58 -8.40
CA ASP A 14 -17.49 -17.35 -9.10
C ASP A 14 -17.57 -16.14 -8.17
N ARG A 15 -18.67 -16.01 -7.41
CA ARG A 15 -18.83 -14.92 -6.44
C ARG A 15 -17.76 -14.93 -5.35
N VAL A 16 -17.41 -16.10 -4.83
CA VAL A 16 -16.35 -16.22 -3.81
C VAL A 16 -15.00 -15.77 -4.36
N LEU A 17 -14.69 -16.10 -5.61
CA LEU A 17 -13.45 -15.67 -6.26
C LEU A 17 -13.44 -14.15 -6.51
N ASP A 18 -14.55 -13.59 -6.98
CA ASP A 18 -14.70 -12.15 -7.20
C ASP A 18 -14.58 -11.38 -5.88
N ASP A 19 -15.25 -11.84 -4.82
CA ASP A 19 -15.18 -11.23 -3.48
C ASP A 19 -13.75 -11.30 -2.92
N ALA A 20 -13.06 -12.44 -3.09
CA ALA A 20 -11.67 -12.59 -2.66
C ALA A 20 -10.72 -11.66 -3.42
N LYS A 21 -10.89 -11.54 -4.73
CA LYS A 21 -10.12 -10.60 -5.55
C LYS A 21 -10.36 -9.16 -5.13
N PHE A 22 -11.63 -8.78 -4.95
CA PHE A 22 -12.01 -7.45 -4.47
C PHE A 22 -11.36 -7.12 -3.12
N ILE A 23 -11.45 -8.04 -2.15
CA ILE A 23 -10.86 -7.83 -0.82
C ILE A 23 -9.35 -7.57 -0.93
N ALA A 24 -8.65 -8.38 -1.72
CA ALA A 24 -7.21 -8.23 -1.91
C ALA A 24 -6.87 -6.87 -2.56
N THR A 25 -7.54 -6.50 -3.66
CA THR A 25 -7.26 -5.25 -4.36
C THR A 25 -7.58 -4.02 -3.51
N GLU A 26 -8.72 -4.04 -2.82
CA GLU A 26 -9.18 -2.91 -1.99
C GLU A 26 -8.26 -2.73 -0.78
N ALA A 27 -7.90 -3.81 -0.08
CA ALA A 27 -7.01 -3.73 1.07
C ALA A 27 -5.60 -3.26 0.67
N THR A 28 -5.08 -3.72 -0.48
CA THR A 28 -3.80 -3.23 -1.01
C THR A 28 -3.87 -1.76 -1.38
N GLN A 29 -4.97 -1.31 -2.00
CA GLN A 29 -5.16 0.11 -2.29
C GLN A 29 -5.17 0.95 -1.01
N ASP A 30 -5.98 0.57 -0.01
CA ASP A 30 -6.08 1.28 1.26
C ASP A 30 -4.72 1.34 1.99
N LEU A 31 -3.93 0.25 1.96
CA LEU A 31 -2.57 0.23 2.52
C LEU A 31 -1.65 1.22 1.81
N MET A 32 -1.66 1.24 0.47
CA MET A 32 -0.78 2.10 -0.32
C MET A 32 -1.15 3.57 -0.19
N GLU A 33 -2.45 3.89 -0.10
CA GLU A 33 -2.93 5.24 0.19
C GLU A 33 -2.50 5.70 1.59
N ALA A 34 -2.58 4.81 2.59
CA ALA A 34 -2.12 5.11 3.94
C ALA A 34 -0.61 5.38 3.99
N ALA A 35 0.20 4.51 3.36
CA ALA A 35 1.66 4.67 3.28
C ALA A 35 2.10 5.93 2.55
N GLN A 36 1.31 6.39 1.57
CA GLN A 36 1.59 7.60 0.81
C GLN A 36 0.89 8.85 1.36
N THR A 37 0.19 8.76 2.48
CA THR A 37 -0.51 9.90 3.09
C THR A 37 0.52 10.96 3.54
N PRO A 38 0.55 12.15 2.93
CA PRO A 38 1.58 13.12 3.21
C PRO A 38 1.38 13.81 4.57
N GLN A 39 2.47 14.07 5.29
CA GLN A 39 2.49 14.95 6.47
C GLN A 39 3.63 15.97 6.39
N ILE A 40 3.38 17.20 6.84
CA ILE A 40 4.43 18.23 6.94
C ILE A 40 5.53 17.74 7.88
N GLY A 41 6.77 17.80 7.41
CA GLY A 41 7.92 17.44 8.22
C GLY A 41 8.29 18.48 9.28
N VAL A 42 8.94 17.99 10.34
CA VAL A 42 9.52 18.81 11.42
C VAL A 42 10.52 19.84 10.85
N SER A 43 11.17 19.51 9.73
CA SER A 43 12.04 20.38 8.92
C SER A 43 11.40 21.71 8.49
N ARG A 44 10.06 21.79 8.38
CA ARG A 44 9.31 22.99 7.95
C ARG A 44 8.41 23.58 9.02
N GLY A 45 8.65 23.26 10.30
CA GLY A 45 7.92 23.86 11.43
C GLY A 45 6.69 23.06 11.88
N GLY A 46 6.60 21.77 11.55
CA GLY A 46 5.69 20.86 12.24
C GLY A 46 6.17 20.60 13.68
N ASP A 47 5.25 20.57 14.63
CA ASP A 47 5.53 20.30 16.06
C ASP A 47 5.95 18.85 16.35
N GLY A 48 5.92 17.99 15.32
CA GLY A 48 6.25 16.57 15.36
C GLY A 48 5.91 15.90 14.02
N PHE A 49 6.01 14.57 13.98
CA PHE A 49 5.42 13.75 12.91
C PHE A 49 4.66 12.57 13.52
N GLU A 50 3.71 12.04 12.75
CA GLU A 50 3.00 10.80 13.04
C GLU A 50 3.67 9.67 12.26
N GLU A 51 3.92 8.55 12.93
CA GLU A 51 4.41 7.34 12.27
C GLU A 51 3.40 6.83 11.25
N GLY A 52 3.90 6.21 10.18
CA GLY A 52 3.05 5.71 9.10
C GLY A 52 2.73 6.74 8.01
N LYS A 53 3.26 7.98 8.11
CA LYS A 53 3.05 9.02 7.10
C LYS A 53 4.33 9.43 6.39
N ILE A 54 4.23 9.58 5.07
CA ILE A 54 5.33 10.02 4.22
C ILE A 54 5.50 11.55 4.32
N PRO A 55 6.72 12.09 4.34
CA PRO A 55 6.96 13.53 4.42
C PRO A 55 6.54 14.28 3.14
N VAL A 56 5.76 15.36 3.28
CA VAL A 56 5.35 16.26 2.18
C VAL A 56 6.54 16.95 1.53
N ASP A 57 7.56 17.29 2.31
CA ASP A 57 8.75 18.02 1.84
C ASP A 57 9.62 17.18 0.89
N GLU A 58 9.34 15.88 0.78
CA GLU A 58 10.01 14.92 -0.07
C GLU A 58 9.05 14.43 -1.16
N GLY A 59 8.47 15.35 -1.95
CA GLY A 59 7.61 14.98 -3.09
C GLY A 59 8.31 14.02 -4.07
N ASP A 60 9.63 14.11 -4.19
CA ASP A 60 10.46 13.19 -4.98
C ASP A 60 10.49 11.77 -4.38
N LEU A 61 10.30 11.62 -3.07
CA LEU A 61 10.11 10.32 -2.43
C LEU A 61 8.78 9.75 -2.87
N ILE A 62 7.66 10.45 -2.68
CA ILE A 62 6.32 9.96 -3.07
C ILE A 62 6.30 9.54 -4.55
N ASN A 63 6.87 10.35 -5.43
CA ASN A 63 6.93 10.07 -6.86
C ASN A 63 7.92 8.96 -7.25
N SER A 64 8.81 8.54 -6.35
CA SER A 64 9.76 7.44 -6.59
C SER A 64 9.17 6.05 -6.36
N LEU A 65 7.87 5.96 -6.08
CA LEU A 65 7.21 4.68 -5.94
C LEU A 65 7.33 3.88 -7.24
N VAL A 66 7.74 2.63 -7.09
CA VAL A 66 7.78 1.61 -8.12
C VAL A 66 6.92 0.44 -7.66
N SER A 67 6.24 -0.17 -8.62
CA SER A 67 5.44 -1.37 -8.39
C SER A 67 5.88 -2.48 -9.33
N SER A 68 5.82 -3.72 -8.87
CA SER A 68 6.02 -4.92 -9.67
C SER A 68 4.86 -5.88 -9.51
N LEU A 69 4.60 -6.63 -10.59
CA LEU A 69 3.68 -7.76 -10.65
C LEU A 69 4.51 -8.98 -11.07
N ASN A 70 4.58 -10.00 -10.21
CA ASN A 70 5.38 -11.22 -10.43
C ASN A 70 6.85 -10.92 -10.79
N GLY A 71 7.45 -9.94 -10.11
CA GLY A 71 8.84 -9.51 -10.33
C GLY A 71 9.07 -8.66 -11.58
N ALA A 72 8.05 -8.43 -12.41
CA ALA A 72 8.12 -7.50 -13.53
C ALA A 72 7.65 -6.11 -13.09
N ARG A 73 8.49 -5.08 -13.30
CA ARG A 73 8.10 -3.69 -13.04
C ARG A 73 6.90 -3.32 -13.91
N VAL A 74 5.88 -2.74 -13.29
CA VAL A 74 4.68 -2.23 -13.95
C VAL A 74 4.66 -0.71 -13.83
N GLY A 75 4.56 -0.02 -14.96
CA GLY A 75 4.58 1.44 -15.00
C GLY A 75 5.96 2.08 -14.73
N GLY A 76 5.95 3.40 -14.63
CA GLY A 76 7.11 4.23 -14.28
C GLY A 76 7.24 4.45 -12.77
N GLU A 77 8.22 5.27 -12.39
CA GLU A 77 8.23 5.90 -11.06
C GLU A 77 7.11 6.91 -11.00
N ASP A 78 6.09 6.64 -10.19
CA ASP A 78 4.96 7.53 -9.99
C ASP A 78 4.22 7.18 -8.70
N GLN A 79 3.71 8.18 -7.99
CA GLN A 79 2.92 7.97 -6.77
C GLN A 79 1.70 7.08 -6.99
N ALA A 80 1.14 7.04 -8.19
CA ALA A 80 -0.01 6.22 -8.58
C ALA A 80 0.40 4.88 -9.22
N SER A 81 1.68 4.50 -9.24
CA SER A 81 2.15 3.26 -9.88
C SER A 81 1.48 2.01 -9.29
N TYR A 82 1.08 2.05 -8.02
CA TYR A 82 0.41 0.95 -7.35
C TYR A 82 -0.95 0.62 -7.98
N GLY A 83 -1.68 1.63 -8.48
CA GLY A 83 -2.97 1.42 -9.13
C GLY A 83 -2.84 0.59 -10.41
N VAL A 84 -1.71 0.71 -11.13
CA VAL A 84 -1.44 -0.11 -12.32
C VAL A 84 -1.17 -1.56 -11.94
N ALA A 85 -0.42 -1.79 -10.86
CA ALA A 85 -0.14 -3.13 -10.36
C ALA A 85 -1.42 -3.83 -9.87
N ILE A 86 -2.25 -3.11 -9.10
CA ILE A 86 -3.56 -3.60 -8.62
C ILE A 86 -4.50 -3.89 -9.80
N ALA A 87 -4.52 -3.04 -10.83
CA ALA A 87 -5.37 -3.27 -12.00
C ALA A 87 -4.97 -4.54 -12.79
N GLY A 88 -3.71 -4.93 -12.75
CA GLY A 88 -3.20 -6.15 -13.41
C GLY A 88 -3.20 -7.40 -12.53
N PHE A 89 -3.60 -7.29 -11.26
CA PHE A 89 -3.53 -8.36 -10.28
C PHE A 89 -4.58 -9.46 -10.52
N GLU A 90 -4.13 -10.70 -10.47
CA GLU A 90 -4.97 -11.89 -10.33
C GLU A 90 -4.68 -12.67 -9.04
N LEU A 91 -5.65 -13.44 -8.57
CA LEU A 91 -5.46 -14.28 -7.38
C LEU A 91 -4.30 -15.27 -7.60
N GLY A 92 -3.32 -15.21 -6.72
CA GLY A 92 -2.10 -16.02 -6.79
C GLY A 92 -0.87 -15.25 -7.29
N ASP A 93 -1.05 -14.03 -7.80
CA ASP A 93 0.07 -13.15 -8.15
C ASP A 93 0.76 -12.56 -6.91
N VAL A 94 1.99 -12.10 -7.12
CA VAL A 94 2.76 -11.35 -6.13
C VAL A 94 2.88 -9.88 -6.58
N LEU A 95 2.41 -8.98 -5.71
CA LEU A 95 2.62 -7.54 -5.85
C LEU A 95 3.78 -7.11 -4.96
N GLU A 96 4.68 -6.28 -5.48
CA GLU A 96 5.71 -5.63 -4.67
C GLU A 96 5.70 -4.12 -4.92
N PHE A 97 5.95 -3.37 -3.85
CA PHE A 97 5.96 -1.92 -3.86
C PHE A 97 7.22 -1.43 -3.17
N GLY A 98 7.89 -0.43 -3.74
CA GLY A 98 9.12 0.11 -3.18
C GLY A 98 9.42 1.51 -3.67
N TRP A 99 10.14 2.26 -2.85
CA TRP A 99 10.56 3.61 -3.15
C TRP A 99 12.03 3.61 -3.55
N THR A 100 12.37 4.24 -4.68
CA THR A 100 13.71 4.15 -5.26
C THR A 100 14.68 5.23 -4.78
N GLN A 101 14.22 6.26 -4.07
CA GLN A 101 15.12 7.28 -3.53
C GLN A 101 16.15 6.67 -2.57
N GLU A 102 17.42 7.04 -2.74
CA GLU A 102 18.53 6.55 -1.91
C GLU A 102 18.32 6.85 -0.42
N TYR A 103 17.66 7.97 -0.11
CA TYR A 103 17.37 8.38 1.26
C TYR A 103 16.10 7.73 1.84
N ALA A 104 15.31 6.99 1.07
CA ALA A 104 14.07 6.35 1.55
C ALA A 104 14.29 5.46 2.78
N PRO A 105 15.35 4.63 2.87
CA PRO A 105 15.62 3.84 4.08
C PRO A 105 15.93 4.70 5.31
N ALA A 106 16.61 5.84 5.13
CA ALA A 106 16.88 6.75 6.24
C ALA A 106 15.59 7.37 6.79
N ILE A 107 14.63 7.68 5.90
CA ILE A 107 13.32 8.19 6.29
C ILE A 107 12.47 7.11 6.95
N GLU A 108 12.52 5.87 6.45
CA GLU A 108 11.79 4.73 7.03
C GLU A 108 12.31 4.37 8.42
N TYR A 109 13.63 4.18 8.57
CA TYR A 109 14.24 3.62 9.78
C TYR A 109 14.87 4.65 10.72
N GLY A 110 15.04 5.89 10.27
CA GLY A 110 15.77 6.93 10.98
C GLY A 110 17.28 6.87 10.69
N TRP A 111 18.01 7.87 11.16
CA TRP A 111 19.45 7.97 10.99
C TRP A 111 20.11 8.79 12.09
N THR A 112 21.44 8.71 12.17
CA THR A 112 22.25 9.58 13.03
C THR A 112 22.95 10.62 12.16
N THR A 113 22.79 11.90 12.51
CA THR A 113 23.46 13.01 11.81
C THR A 113 24.96 13.04 12.10
N GLY A 114 25.73 13.77 11.29
CA GLY A 114 27.18 13.96 11.51
C GLY A 114 27.54 14.63 12.85
N SER A 115 26.59 15.31 13.51
CA SER A 115 26.76 15.87 14.85
C SER A 115 26.40 14.90 15.99
N GLY A 116 26.03 13.66 15.67
CA GLY A 116 25.62 12.64 16.64
C GLY A 116 24.16 12.75 17.07
N LYS A 117 23.37 13.70 16.55
CA LYS A 117 21.93 13.78 16.83
C LYS A 117 21.19 12.64 16.14
N GLN A 118 20.39 11.89 16.91
CA GLN A 118 19.48 10.87 16.41
C GLN A 118 18.25 11.52 15.75
N VAL A 119 17.93 11.12 14.54
CA VAL A 119 16.68 11.45 13.85
C VAL A 119 15.84 10.17 13.78
N PRO A 120 14.64 10.16 14.37
CA PRO A 120 13.77 8.99 14.35
C PRO A 120 13.22 8.71 12.94
N GLY A 121 12.94 7.44 12.66
CA GLY A 121 12.28 7.00 11.43
C GLY A 121 10.79 7.31 11.44
N ARG A 122 10.22 7.44 10.26
CA ARG A 122 8.78 7.67 10.06
C ARG A 122 7.98 6.40 9.93
N HIS A 123 8.64 5.28 9.63
CA HIS A 123 7.99 3.98 9.48
C HIS A 123 6.77 4.01 8.54
N PHE A 124 6.85 4.79 7.45
CA PHE A 124 5.73 4.98 6.52
C PHE A 124 5.36 3.69 5.79
N VAL A 125 6.31 2.75 5.65
CA VAL A 125 6.03 1.39 5.17
C VAL A 125 5.68 0.49 6.35
N GLY A 126 6.60 0.33 7.31
CA GLY A 126 6.49 -0.67 8.37
C GLY A 126 5.25 -0.51 9.25
N ALA A 127 4.87 0.72 9.60
CA ALA A 127 3.70 0.97 10.44
C ALA A 127 2.38 0.65 9.71
N ASN A 128 2.30 0.87 8.40
CA ASN A 128 1.11 0.52 7.62
C ASN A 128 1.04 -0.98 7.33
N VAL A 129 2.18 -1.64 7.05
CA VAL A 129 2.23 -3.10 6.90
C VAL A 129 1.79 -3.81 8.20
N ALA A 130 2.16 -3.28 9.37
CA ALA A 130 1.70 -3.82 10.65
C ALA A 130 0.17 -3.75 10.83
N ARG A 131 -0.50 -2.86 10.09
CA ARG A 131 -1.96 -2.69 10.06
C ARG A 131 -2.64 -3.49 8.95
N TRP A 132 -1.94 -4.40 8.27
CA TRP A 132 -2.50 -5.15 7.13
C TRP A 132 -3.86 -5.80 7.43
N GLN A 133 -4.02 -6.40 8.61
CA GLN A 133 -5.28 -7.03 9.01
C GLN A 133 -6.44 -6.01 9.09
N GLU A 134 -6.17 -4.78 9.52
CA GLU A 134 -7.17 -3.70 9.58
C GLU A 134 -7.74 -3.38 8.19
N PHE A 135 -6.87 -3.28 7.18
CA PHE A 135 -7.30 -3.04 5.79
C PHE A 135 -8.09 -4.21 5.21
N ILE A 136 -7.67 -5.44 5.52
CA ILE A 136 -8.41 -6.65 5.13
C ILE A 136 -9.81 -6.67 5.77
N ASP A 137 -9.91 -6.42 7.07
CA ASP A 137 -11.18 -6.42 7.79
C ASP A 137 -12.14 -5.35 7.23
N ALA A 138 -11.61 -4.16 6.92
CA ALA A 138 -12.37 -3.08 6.29
C ALA A 138 -12.89 -3.48 4.90
N ALA A 139 -12.08 -4.15 4.08
CA ALA A 139 -12.46 -4.63 2.77
C ALA A 139 -13.51 -5.77 2.84
N VAL A 140 -13.35 -6.70 3.78
CA VAL A 140 -14.33 -7.78 4.05
C VAL A 140 -15.70 -7.18 4.42
N ALA A 141 -15.73 -6.15 5.26
CA ALA A 141 -16.97 -5.48 5.63
C ALA A 141 -17.71 -4.82 4.45
N LYS A 142 -17.03 -4.55 3.33
CA LYS A 142 -17.64 -3.99 2.11
C LYS A 142 -18.40 -5.06 1.31
N VAL A 143 -17.96 -6.32 1.32
CA VAL A 143 -18.60 -7.43 0.57
C VAL A 143 -19.65 -8.19 1.40
N CYS A 144 -19.53 -8.22 2.73
CA CYS A 144 -20.48 -8.91 3.61
C CYS A 144 -21.79 -8.15 3.90
N LYS A 145 -22.24 -7.28 2.98
CA LYS A 145 -23.49 -6.51 3.13
C LYS A 145 -24.72 -7.21 2.57
#